data_AF-A0A6L4YK26-F1
#
_entry.id   AF-A0A6L4YK26-F1
#
_cell.length_a   1.000
_cell.length_b   1.000
_cell.length_c   1.000
_cell.angle_alpha   90.00
_cell.angle_beta   90.00
_cell.angle_gamma   90.00
#
_symmetry.space_group_name_H-M   'P 1'
#
loop_
_entity.id
_entity.type
_entity.pdbx_description
1 polymer ?
#
loop_
_entity_poly.entity_id
_entity_poly.type
_entity_poly.pdbx_seq_one_letter_code
_entity_poly.pdbx_strand_id
1 'polypeptide(L)'
;MGILDWFKSIVRGEESSAPVSAASPAAGGGADLSSELAGLNFKTAVDAHMKWKVRLEGYINGTSTEELKVEVVCRDDQCPLGKWIYDKGGEKFGFSETFFDMKAHHALFHRSAGGVLAAAQAGDKAAALKLLHSGDYVKASERVKMLLARMFVIASEGTEAIDSHIRWKGRLQAYINGDSKEDLKVEIVSRDDQCTLGHWINGIGGERFGQSPVFAVVRSRHASFHRCAGEVLAVAQQGDKAKALHMLEEGAYPDASEQVAEAIVHLFEQQKIAAAQAKTAA
;
A
#
# COMPACT_ATOMS: atom_id res chain seq x y z
N MET A 1 -12.99 18.24 3.80
CA MET A 1 -11.69 18.00 3.14
C MET A 1 -11.58 16.53 2.77
N GLY A 2 -11.04 16.19 1.60
CA GLY A 2 -10.87 14.78 1.20
C GLY A 2 -9.73 14.12 1.96
N ILE A 3 -9.76 12.79 2.08
CA ILE A 3 -8.73 12.02 2.78
C ILE A 3 -7.32 12.22 2.18
N LEU A 4 -7.21 12.44 0.87
CA LEU A 4 -5.93 12.76 0.22
C LEU A 4 -5.37 14.13 0.63
N ASP A 5 -6.24 15.12 0.82
CA ASP A 5 -5.82 16.45 1.28
C ASP A 5 -5.38 16.42 2.74
N TRP A 6 -6.06 15.59 3.54
CA TRP A 6 -5.66 15.31 4.92
C TRP A 6 -4.30 14.60 4.99
N PHE A 7 -4.06 13.58 4.16
CA PHE A 7 -2.74 12.95 4.08
C PHE A 7 -1.64 13.93 3.66
N LYS A 8 -1.92 14.83 2.71
CA LYS A 8 -0.98 15.88 2.31
C LYS A 8 -0.64 16.82 3.47
N SER A 9 -1.60 17.16 4.33
CA SER A 9 -1.32 18.01 5.50
C SER A 9 -0.41 17.30 6.51
N ILE A 10 -0.62 15.99 6.74
CA ILE A 10 0.26 15.19 7.60
C ILE A 10 1.68 15.14 7.08
N VAL A 11 1.86 14.88 5.78
CA VAL A 11 3.19 14.83 5.15
C VAL A 11 3.89 16.20 5.18
N ARG A 12 3.13 17.29 5.13
CA ARG A 12 3.65 18.67 5.21
C ARG A 12 3.97 19.12 6.65
N GLY A 13 3.63 18.33 7.66
CA GLY A 13 3.85 18.68 9.07
C GLY A 13 2.87 19.73 9.63
N GLU A 14 1.72 19.94 8.96
CA GLU A 14 0.68 20.84 9.42
C GLU A 14 -0.23 20.08 10.41
N GLU A 15 0.15 20.04 11.69
CA GLU A 15 -0.64 19.39 12.74
C GLU A 15 -1.92 20.20 13.04
N SER A 16 -3.09 19.60 12.83
CA SER A 16 -4.35 20.14 13.30
C SER A 16 -4.47 19.87 14.81
N SER A 17 -4.22 20.90 15.61
CA SER A 17 -4.42 20.90 17.05
C SER A 17 -5.92 20.99 17.38
N ALA A 18 -6.60 19.86 17.46
CA ALA A 18 -7.88 19.76 18.16
C ALA A 18 -7.70 18.92 19.43
N PRO A 19 -8.07 19.41 20.62
CA PRO A 19 -8.01 18.62 21.83
C PRO A 19 -9.14 17.58 21.76
N VAL A 20 -8.81 16.31 21.98
CA VAL A 20 -9.86 15.28 22.08
C VAL A 20 -9.62 14.42 23.32
N SER A 21 -10.63 14.44 24.17
CA SER A 21 -10.71 13.85 25.50
C SER A 21 -10.34 12.36 25.57
N ALA A 22 -9.80 11.96 26.72
CA ALA A 22 -9.43 10.60 27.06
C ALA A 22 -10.68 9.74 27.33
N ALA A 23 -11.05 8.89 26.37
CA ALA A 23 -11.87 7.71 26.60
C ALA A 23 -11.58 6.65 25.54
N SER A 24 -11.47 5.39 25.96
CA SER A 24 -11.41 4.20 25.09
C SER A 24 -12.50 4.22 24.01
N PRO A 25 -12.24 3.73 22.78
CA PRO A 25 -13.31 3.60 21.80
C PRO A 25 -14.11 2.31 22.10
N ALA A 26 -15.13 2.46 22.95
CA ALA A 26 -16.36 1.71 22.75
C ALA A 26 -17.11 2.35 21.57
N ALA A 27 -17.77 1.50 20.78
CA ALA A 27 -18.46 1.81 19.54
C ALA A 27 -19.28 3.12 19.55
N GLY A 28 -19.18 3.88 18.45
CA GLY A 28 -20.16 4.90 18.06
C GLY A 28 -19.56 6.29 17.81
N GLY A 29 -19.35 6.64 16.54
CA GLY A 29 -19.00 8.01 16.14
C GLY A 29 -18.72 8.14 14.64
N GLY A 30 -19.78 8.34 13.85
CA GLY A 30 -19.75 8.82 12.46
C GLY A 30 -18.71 8.17 11.54
N ALA A 31 -19.02 7.01 10.97
CA ALA A 31 -18.19 6.37 9.97
C ALA A 31 -18.06 7.28 8.74
N ASP A 32 -16.91 7.94 8.61
CA ASP A 32 -16.47 8.52 7.34
C ASP A 32 -16.12 7.36 6.41
N LEU A 33 -17.15 6.83 5.73
CA LEU A 33 -17.08 5.74 4.76
C LEU A 33 -16.03 5.99 3.65
N SER A 34 -15.57 7.23 3.47
CA SER A 34 -14.53 7.57 2.49
C SER A 34 -13.11 7.10 2.89
N SER A 35 -12.92 6.70 4.15
CA SER A 35 -11.62 6.30 4.72
C SER A 35 -11.49 4.83 5.07
N GLU A 36 -12.58 4.06 4.91
CA GLU A 36 -12.59 2.61 5.10
C GLU A 36 -12.31 1.89 3.78
N LEU A 37 -11.30 1.03 3.79
CA LEU A 37 -10.95 0.23 2.62
C LEU A 37 -10.47 -1.14 3.08
N ALA A 38 -11.05 -2.19 2.49
CA ALA A 38 -10.74 -3.58 2.84
C ALA A 38 -10.85 -3.88 4.35
N GLY A 39 -11.79 -3.23 5.05
CA GLY A 39 -12.04 -3.40 6.48
C GLY A 39 -11.08 -2.65 7.41
N LEU A 40 -10.22 -1.76 6.89
CA LEU A 40 -9.39 -0.85 7.68
C LEU A 40 -9.82 0.60 7.48
N ASN A 41 -9.99 1.34 8.56
CA ASN A 41 -10.03 2.80 8.52
C ASN A 41 -8.59 3.36 8.53
N PHE A 42 -8.10 3.82 7.38
CA PHE A 42 -6.72 4.28 7.22
C PHE A 42 -6.43 5.56 8.02
N LYS A 43 -7.43 6.43 8.16
CA LYS A 43 -7.31 7.67 8.94
C LYS A 43 -7.11 7.35 10.42
N THR A 44 -7.96 6.49 10.97
CA THR A 44 -7.85 6.06 12.37
C THR A 44 -6.55 5.31 12.65
N ALA A 45 -6.05 4.51 11.69
CA ALA A 45 -4.77 3.83 11.83
C ALA A 45 -3.60 4.82 11.96
N VAL A 46 -3.57 5.86 11.13
CA VAL A 46 -2.54 6.91 11.16
C VAL A 46 -2.66 7.76 12.44
N ASP A 47 -3.87 8.17 12.81
CA ASP A 47 -4.12 8.93 14.05
C ASP A 47 -3.64 8.16 15.30
N ALA A 48 -3.89 6.86 15.35
CA ALA A 48 -3.44 6.01 16.45
C ALA A 48 -1.90 5.95 16.55
N HIS A 49 -1.20 5.93 15.41
CA HIS A 49 0.26 5.92 15.36
C HIS A 49 0.88 7.27 15.70
N MET A 50 0.25 8.38 15.31
CA MET A 50 0.67 9.72 15.75
C MET A 50 0.55 9.89 17.27
N LYS A 51 -0.54 9.40 17.87
CA LYS A 51 -0.79 9.49 19.33
C LYS A 51 0.22 8.73 20.17
N TRP A 52 0.89 7.70 19.64
CA TRP A 52 1.88 6.93 20.39
C TRP A 52 3.06 7.77 20.90
N LYS A 53 3.49 8.80 20.14
CA LYS A 53 4.57 9.68 20.59
C LYS A 53 4.17 10.42 21.87
N VAL A 54 3.00 11.04 21.87
CA VAL A 54 2.45 11.77 23.03
C VAL A 54 2.25 10.84 24.23
N ARG A 55 1.75 9.62 24.00
CA ARG A 55 1.56 8.61 25.06
C ARG A 55 2.89 8.20 25.69
N LEU A 56 3.92 7.94 24.89
CA LEU A 56 5.26 7.60 25.39
C LEU A 56 5.89 8.79 26.12
N GLU A 57 5.76 10.01 25.62
CA GLU A 57 6.24 11.23 26.32
C GLU A 57 5.53 11.40 27.67
N GLY A 58 4.21 11.20 27.73
CA GLY A 58 3.45 11.27 28.97
C GLY A 58 3.88 10.21 29.99
N TYR A 59 4.14 8.98 29.52
CA TYR A 59 4.65 7.90 30.37
C TYR A 59 6.05 8.24 30.91
N ILE A 60 6.97 8.68 30.05
CA ILE A 60 8.34 9.09 30.43
C ILE A 60 8.34 10.25 31.43
N ASN A 61 7.35 11.15 31.34
CA ASN A 61 7.23 12.31 32.23
C ASN A 61 6.44 12.03 33.51
N GLY A 62 5.88 10.82 33.67
CA GLY A 62 5.05 10.47 34.83
C GLY A 62 3.68 11.16 34.84
N THR A 63 3.25 11.71 33.70
CA THR A 63 1.93 12.35 33.56
C THR A 63 0.87 11.40 32.99
N SER A 64 1.28 10.23 32.50
CA SER A 64 0.37 9.17 32.05
C SER A 64 -0.07 8.30 33.23
N THR A 65 -1.34 7.91 33.22
CA THR A 65 -1.93 6.90 34.13
C THR A 65 -2.02 5.51 33.48
N GLU A 66 -1.49 5.35 32.26
CA GLU A 66 -1.58 4.10 31.51
C GLU A 66 -0.63 3.03 32.07
N GLU A 67 -1.15 1.81 32.28
CA GLU A 67 -0.33 0.63 32.59
C GLU A 67 0.20 -0.02 31.31
N LEU A 68 1.20 0.59 30.70
CA LEU A 68 1.83 0.06 29.49
C LEU A 68 2.77 -1.11 29.84
N LYS A 69 2.65 -2.21 29.10
CA LYS A 69 3.50 -3.40 29.23
C LYS A 69 4.39 -3.55 28.01
N VAL A 70 5.71 -3.69 28.21
CA VAL A 70 6.70 -3.78 27.12
C VAL A 70 6.37 -4.94 26.19
N GLU A 71 6.03 -6.10 26.74
CA GLU A 71 5.68 -7.32 26.01
C GLU A 71 4.40 -7.20 25.16
N VAL A 72 3.58 -6.18 25.42
CA VAL A 72 2.40 -5.86 24.60
C VAL A 72 2.73 -4.78 23.59
N VAL A 73 3.43 -3.71 24.00
CA VAL A 73 3.76 -2.57 23.14
C VAL A 73 4.73 -2.97 22.03
N CYS A 74 5.65 -3.89 22.29
CA CYS A 74 6.63 -4.36 21.31
C CYS A 74 6.03 -5.24 20.20
N ARG A 75 4.80 -5.73 20.40
CA ARG A 75 4.09 -6.58 19.45
C ARG A 75 3.33 -5.75 18.43
N ASP A 76 3.56 -6.06 17.17
CA ASP A 76 2.94 -5.41 16.03
C ASP A 76 1.65 -6.09 15.56
N ASP A 77 1.15 -7.08 16.29
CA ASP A 77 -0.10 -7.79 16.00
C ASP A 77 -1.24 -7.42 16.97
N GLN A 78 -0.99 -6.55 17.95
CA GLN A 78 -1.96 -6.22 19.00
C GLN A 78 -2.83 -5.00 18.68
N CYS A 79 -2.32 -4.05 17.90
CA CYS A 79 -3.06 -2.85 17.53
C CYS A 79 -4.07 -3.14 16.39
N PRO A 80 -5.07 -2.28 16.15
CA PRO A 80 -6.05 -2.49 15.06
C PRO A 80 -5.40 -2.65 13.68
N LEU A 81 -4.35 -1.87 13.38
CA LEU A 81 -3.57 -2.01 12.14
C LEU A 81 -2.86 -3.35 12.08
N GLY A 82 -2.21 -3.77 13.17
CA GLY A 82 -1.54 -5.06 13.29
C GLY A 82 -2.47 -6.23 13.03
N LYS A 83 -3.62 -6.26 13.72
CA LYS A 83 -4.64 -7.28 13.50
C LYS A 83 -5.09 -7.34 12.05
N TRP A 84 -5.29 -6.18 11.40
CA TRP A 84 -5.62 -6.14 9.98
C TRP A 84 -4.48 -6.64 9.08
N ILE A 85 -3.23 -6.27 9.34
CA ILE A 85 -2.03 -6.72 8.58
C ILE A 85 -1.93 -8.25 8.59
N TYR A 86 -2.18 -8.89 9.73
CA TYR A 86 -2.06 -10.34 9.89
C TYR A 86 -3.35 -11.11 9.56
N ASP A 87 -4.40 -10.41 9.11
CA ASP A 87 -5.70 -10.97 8.71
C ASP A 87 -6.03 -10.48 7.28
N LYS A 88 -7.19 -9.82 7.09
CA LYS A 88 -7.69 -9.33 5.79
C LYS A 88 -6.68 -8.53 4.96
N GLY A 89 -5.82 -7.75 5.61
CA GLY A 89 -4.79 -6.96 4.93
C GLY A 89 -3.77 -7.86 4.24
N GLY A 90 -3.30 -8.91 4.92
CA GLY A 90 -2.38 -9.89 4.36
C GLY A 90 -3.02 -10.71 3.23
N GLU A 91 -4.28 -11.10 3.38
CA GLU A 91 -5.04 -11.81 2.34
C GLU A 91 -5.21 -10.97 1.07
N LYS A 92 -5.59 -9.69 1.22
CA LYS A 92 -5.97 -8.83 0.09
C LYS A 92 -4.80 -8.08 -0.54
N PHE A 93 -3.69 -7.89 0.17
CA PHE A 93 -2.57 -7.06 -0.28
C PHE A 93 -1.21 -7.73 -0.12
N GLY A 94 -1.16 -9.02 0.22
CA GLY A 94 0.09 -9.79 0.32
C GLY A 94 0.88 -9.91 -0.99
N PHE A 95 0.40 -9.34 -2.09
CA PHE A 95 1.12 -9.22 -3.37
C PHE A 95 1.79 -7.84 -3.57
N SER A 96 1.50 -6.86 -2.71
CA SER A 96 1.96 -5.47 -2.83
C SER A 96 3.31 -5.27 -2.14
N GLU A 97 4.30 -4.74 -2.87
CA GLU A 97 5.59 -4.33 -2.31
C GLU A 97 5.38 -3.28 -1.20
N THR A 98 4.49 -2.32 -1.43
CA THR A 98 4.12 -1.29 -0.44
C THR A 98 3.51 -1.90 0.82
N PHE A 99 2.70 -2.95 0.72
CA PHE A 99 2.15 -3.65 1.88
C PHE A 99 3.25 -4.35 2.69
N PHE A 100 4.20 -5.03 2.03
CA PHE A 100 5.33 -5.66 2.71
C PHE A 100 6.22 -4.64 3.43
N ASP A 101 6.55 -3.53 2.77
CA ASP A 101 7.27 -2.42 3.37
C ASP A 101 6.53 -1.88 4.61
N MET A 102 5.22 -1.69 4.48
CA MET A 102 4.37 -1.18 5.58
C MET A 102 4.38 -2.13 6.77
N LYS A 103 4.22 -3.43 6.53
CA LYS A 103 4.29 -4.47 7.56
C LYS A 103 5.65 -4.48 8.26
N ALA A 104 6.74 -4.42 7.50
CA ALA A 104 8.09 -4.42 8.07
C ALA A 104 8.36 -3.18 8.95
N HIS A 105 7.99 -1.99 8.47
CA HIS A 105 8.17 -0.74 9.23
C HIS A 105 7.22 -0.63 10.41
N HIS A 106 6.01 -1.21 10.33
CA HIS A 106 5.09 -1.32 11.45
C HIS A 106 5.67 -2.21 12.57
N ALA A 107 6.27 -3.34 12.21
CA ALA A 107 6.96 -4.20 13.15
C ALA A 107 8.15 -3.50 13.83
N LEU A 108 8.94 -2.74 13.05
CA LEU A 108 10.04 -1.94 13.59
C LEU A 108 9.52 -0.85 14.55
N PHE A 109 8.46 -0.14 14.18
CA PHE A 109 7.83 0.88 15.00
C PHE A 109 7.46 0.34 16.39
N HIS A 110 6.76 -0.78 16.44
CA HIS A 110 6.35 -1.40 17.70
C HIS A 110 7.54 -1.87 18.53
N ARG A 111 8.54 -2.52 17.92
CA ARG A 111 9.78 -2.90 18.63
C ARG A 111 10.51 -1.69 19.22
N SER A 112 10.63 -0.60 18.45
CA SER A 112 11.24 0.65 18.94
C SER A 112 10.43 1.29 20.06
N ALA A 113 9.10 1.30 19.97
CA ALA A 113 8.22 1.78 21.04
C ALA A 113 8.38 0.95 22.34
N GLY A 114 8.52 -0.37 22.21
CA GLY A 114 8.83 -1.26 23.33
C GLY A 114 10.19 -0.93 23.96
N GLY A 115 11.21 -0.61 23.16
CA GLY A 115 12.52 -0.17 23.64
C GLY A 115 12.48 1.16 24.39
N VAL A 116 11.70 2.14 23.90
CA VAL A 116 11.46 3.42 24.59
C VAL A 116 10.79 3.17 25.94
N LEU A 117 9.75 2.35 25.98
CA LEU A 117 9.02 2.03 27.20
C LEU A 117 9.90 1.28 28.22
N ALA A 118 10.71 0.32 27.77
CA ALA A 118 11.63 -0.42 28.63
C ALA A 118 12.66 0.51 29.29
N ALA A 119 13.22 1.45 28.55
CA ALA A 119 14.13 2.46 29.11
C ALA A 119 13.42 3.35 30.16
N ALA A 120 12.17 3.75 29.89
CA ALA A 120 11.38 4.54 30.84
C ALA A 120 11.08 3.76 32.13
N GLN A 121 10.71 2.47 32.02
CA GLN A 121 10.43 1.59 33.17
C GLN A 121 11.67 1.27 33.99
N ALA A 122 12.85 1.27 33.37
CA ALA A 122 14.13 1.18 34.07
C ALA A 122 14.53 2.47 34.81
N GLY A 123 13.75 3.55 34.69
CA GLY A 123 14.03 4.85 35.27
C GLY A 123 15.03 5.70 34.47
N ASP A 124 15.49 5.22 33.31
CA ASP A 124 16.41 5.96 32.43
C ASP A 124 15.64 6.88 31.47
N LYS A 125 15.17 8.00 32.04
CA LYS A 125 14.43 9.03 31.31
C LYS A 125 15.23 9.61 30.12
N ALA A 126 16.54 9.78 30.28
CA ALA A 126 17.39 10.36 29.24
C ALA A 126 17.50 9.43 28.04
N ALA A 127 17.73 8.13 28.27
CA ALA A 127 17.76 7.14 27.19
C ALA A 127 16.39 7.00 26.50
N ALA A 128 15.30 6.97 27.27
CA ALA A 128 13.95 6.88 26.72
C ALA A 128 13.63 8.06 25.77
N LEU A 129 13.94 9.30 26.18
CA LEU A 129 13.76 10.48 25.33
C LEU A 129 14.65 10.44 24.08
N LYS A 130 15.91 10.01 24.21
CA LYS A 130 16.81 9.87 23.07
C LYS A 130 16.28 8.87 22.04
N LEU A 131 15.80 7.70 22.51
CA LEU A 131 15.20 6.68 21.65
C LEU A 131 13.94 7.20 20.96
N LEU A 132 13.12 7.98 21.66
CA LEU A 132 11.86 8.52 21.16
C LEU A 132 12.05 9.66 20.14
N HIS A 133 13.04 10.52 20.33
CA HIS A 133 13.24 11.73 19.51
C HIS A 133 14.32 11.60 18.44
N SER A 134 15.20 10.62 18.54
CA SER A 134 16.33 10.48 17.60
C SER A 134 16.70 9.02 17.28
N GLY A 135 15.97 8.06 17.84
CA GLY A 135 16.16 6.64 17.54
C GLY A 135 15.34 6.15 16.33
N ASP A 136 15.35 4.84 16.14
CA ASP A 136 14.62 4.18 15.04
C ASP A 136 13.11 4.38 15.11
N TYR A 137 12.58 4.70 16.30
CA TYR A 137 11.16 5.04 16.49
C TYR A 137 10.71 6.15 15.52
N VAL A 138 11.49 7.24 15.40
CA VAL A 138 11.12 8.38 14.56
C VAL A 138 11.05 7.96 13.10
N LYS A 139 12.09 7.27 12.61
CA LYS A 139 12.17 6.80 11.23
C LYS A 139 11.03 5.84 10.91
N ALA A 140 10.76 4.89 11.80
CA ALA A 140 9.69 3.91 11.62
C ALA A 140 8.31 4.56 11.67
N SER A 141 8.08 5.50 12.61
CA SER A 141 6.82 6.24 12.75
C SER A 141 6.49 7.05 11.49
N GLU A 142 7.44 7.84 10.99
CA GLU A 142 7.25 8.59 9.74
C GLU A 142 7.00 7.67 8.55
N ARG A 143 7.76 6.57 8.47
CA ARG A 143 7.64 5.62 7.37
C ARG A 143 6.29 4.90 7.37
N VAL A 144 5.76 4.49 8.53
CA VAL A 144 4.43 3.88 8.66
C VAL A 144 3.33 4.85 8.20
N LYS A 145 3.38 6.13 8.61
CA LYS A 145 2.39 7.14 8.17
C LYS A 145 2.39 7.30 6.65
N MET A 146 3.58 7.46 6.05
CA MET A 146 3.71 7.59 4.59
C MET A 146 3.25 6.33 3.85
N LEU A 147 3.60 5.15 4.35
CA LEU A 147 3.21 3.89 3.73
C LEU A 147 1.72 3.61 3.85
N LEU A 148 1.07 3.98 4.96
CA LEU A 148 -0.39 3.91 5.08
C LEU A 148 -1.09 4.86 4.08
N ALA A 149 -0.57 6.07 3.91
CA ALA A 149 -1.07 7.01 2.90
C ALA A 149 -0.91 6.44 1.48
N ARG A 150 0.27 5.91 1.17
CA ARG A 150 0.56 5.29 -0.13
C ARG A 150 -0.33 4.06 -0.36
N MET A 151 -0.49 3.21 0.65
CA MET A 151 -1.32 2.01 0.59
C MET A 151 -2.79 2.37 0.33
N PHE A 152 -3.30 3.42 0.96
CA PHE A 152 -4.63 3.94 0.68
C PHE A 152 -4.78 4.32 -0.79
N VAL A 153 -3.85 5.10 -1.35
CA VAL A 153 -3.86 5.51 -2.77
C VAL A 153 -3.80 4.29 -3.70
N ILE A 154 -2.93 3.33 -3.42
CA ILE A 154 -2.78 2.12 -4.24
C ILE A 154 -4.06 1.30 -4.24
N ALA A 155 -4.64 1.08 -3.07
CA ALA A 155 -5.86 0.30 -2.95
C ALA A 155 -7.08 1.08 -3.50
N SER A 156 -7.06 2.41 -3.46
CA SER A 156 -8.13 3.25 -3.99
C SER A 156 -8.07 3.43 -5.51
N GLU A 157 -6.85 3.53 -6.07
CA GLU A 157 -6.57 3.97 -7.45
C GLU A 157 -5.71 2.99 -8.27
N GLY A 158 -5.36 1.81 -7.75
CA GLY A 158 -4.61 0.79 -8.50
C GLY A 158 -3.22 1.24 -9.01
N THR A 159 -2.61 2.28 -8.45
CA THR A 159 -1.42 2.94 -9.03
C THR A 159 -0.15 2.07 -9.00
N GLU A 160 0.10 1.30 -7.95
CA GLU A 160 1.24 0.36 -7.90
C GLU A 160 1.11 -0.77 -8.93
N ALA A 161 -0.11 -1.10 -9.33
CA ALA A 161 -0.37 -2.05 -10.39
C ALA A 161 0.07 -1.52 -11.77
N ILE A 162 -0.04 -0.20 -12.00
CA ILE A 162 0.49 0.44 -13.21
C ILE A 162 2.03 0.44 -13.18
N ASP A 163 2.65 0.85 -12.06
CA ASP A 163 4.12 0.95 -11.94
C ASP A 163 4.83 -0.39 -12.10
N SER A 164 4.26 -1.47 -11.54
CA SER A 164 4.77 -2.83 -11.70
C SER A 164 4.54 -3.37 -13.11
N HIS A 165 3.45 -2.97 -13.77
CA HIS A 165 3.15 -3.34 -15.14
C HIS A 165 4.12 -2.68 -16.14
N ILE A 166 4.46 -1.40 -15.96
CA ILE A 166 5.45 -0.69 -16.79
C ILE A 166 6.83 -1.36 -16.73
N ARG A 167 7.20 -1.95 -15.58
CA ARG A 167 8.48 -2.65 -15.39
C ARG A 167 8.61 -3.94 -16.24
N TRP A 168 7.51 -4.51 -16.78
CA TRP A 168 7.58 -5.73 -17.60
C TRP A 168 8.40 -5.59 -18.87
N LYS A 169 8.36 -4.42 -19.54
CA LYS A 169 9.15 -4.20 -20.76
C LYS A 169 10.65 -4.36 -20.46
N GLY A 170 11.12 -3.70 -19.40
CA GLY A 170 12.51 -3.81 -18.95
C GLY A 170 12.89 -5.22 -18.50
N ARG A 171 11.98 -5.95 -17.84
CA ARG A 171 12.22 -7.36 -17.43
C ARG A 171 12.38 -8.28 -18.63
N LEU A 172 11.49 -8.19 -19.63
CA LEU A 172 11.59 -8.98 -20.86
C LEU A 172 12.85 -8.62 -21.65
N GLN A 173 13.17 -7.34 -21.77
CA GLN A 173 14.38 -6.88 -22.46
C GLN A 173 15.66 -7.42 -21.78
N ALA A 174 15.75 -7.34 -20.45
CA ALA A 174 16.86 -7.88 -19.68
C ALA A 174 16.99 -9.41 -19.85
N TYR A 175 15.86 -10.14 -19.89
CA TYR A 175 15.87 -11.57 -20.19
C TYR A 175 16.38 -11.86 -21.61
N ILE A 176 15.87 -11.18 -22.63
CA ILE A 176 16.27 -11.38 -24.03
C ILE A 176 17.77 -11.10 -24.22
N ASN A 177 18.27 -10.04 -23.59
CA ASN A 177 19.68 -9.68 -23.66
C ASN A 177 20.58 -10.68 -22.91
N GLY A 178 20.05 -11.37 -21.90
CA GLY A 178 20.81 -12.24 -21.00
C GLY A 178 21.38 -11.52 -19.78
N ASP A 179 20.90 -10.31 -19.51
CA ASP A 179 21.26 -9.49 -18.34
C ASP A 179 20.52 -9.95 -17.08
N SER A 180 19.40 -10.67 -17.25
CA SER A 180 18.61 -11.25 -16.16
C SER A 180 18.97 -12.71 -15.90
N LYS A 181 18.99 -13.10 -14.62
CA LYS A 181 19.07 -14.50 -14.16
C LYS A 181 17.69 -15.08 -13.80
N GLU A 182 16.63 -14.34 -14.06
CA GLU A 182 15.27 -14.75 -13.75
C GLU A 182 14.83 -15.94 -14.62
N ASP A 183 14.35 -17.01 -13.99
CA ASP A 183 13.76 -18.17 -14.68
C ASP A 183 12.32 -17.84 -15.10
N LEU A 184 12.19 -17.10 -16.22
CA LEU A 184 10.89 -16.76 -16.78
C LEU A 184 10.32 -17.96 -17.56
N LYS A 185 9.10 -18.36 -17.20
CA LYS A 185 8.36 -19.42 -17.88
C LYS A 185 7.20 -18.85 -18.67
N VAL A 186 7.04 -19.28 -19.92
CA VAL A 186 6.00 -18.77 -20.84
C VAL A 186 4.62 -18.96 -20.24
N GLU A 187 4.35 -20.12 -19.64
CA GLU A 187 3.07 -20.43 -19.00
C GLU A 187 2.77 -19.57 -17.77
N ILE A 188 3.79 -18.99 -17.13
CA ILE A 188 3.62 -18.06 -15.99
C ILE A 188 3.48 -16.63 -16.50
N VAL A 189 4.32 -16.20 -17.46
CA VAL A 189 4.26 -14.84 -18.02
C VAL A 189 2.98 -14.62 -18.84
N SER A 190 2.43 -15.66 -19.46
CA SER A 190 1.16 -15.61 -20.19
C SER A 190 -0.06 -15.47 -19.28
N ARG A 191 0.10 -15.72 -17.98
CA ARG A 191 -0.98 -15.57 -17.01
C ARG A 191 -1.11 -14.13 -16.56
N ASP A 192 -2.34 -13.64 -16.61
CA ASP A 192 -2.71 -12.28 -16.23
C ASP A 192 -3.23 -12.18 -14.79
N ASP A 193 -3.10 -13.24 -13.99
CA ASP A 193 -3.56 -13.29 -12.59
C ASP A 193 -2.41 -13.31 -11.57
N GLN A 194 -1.15 -13.42 -12.03
CA GLN A 194 0.03 -13.56 -11.16
C GLN A 194 0.80 -12.26 -10.92
N CYS A 195 0.56 -11.21 -11.72
CA CYS A 195 1.23 -9.92 -11.52
C CYS A 195 0.45 -9.06 -10.50
N THR A 196 1.07 -7.98 -10.00
CA THR A 196 0.43 -7.05 -9.05
C THR A 196 -0.91 -6.51 -9.59
N LEU A 197 -0.99 -6.17 -10.88
CA LEU A 197 -2.24 -5.75 -11.52
C LEU A 197 -3.26 -6.88 -11.62
N GLY A 198 -2.82 -8.08 -11.96
CA GLY A 198 -3.65 -9.28 -11.99
C GLY A 198 -4.28 -9.60 -10.64
N HIS A 199 -3.48 -9.55 -9.56
CA HIS A 199 -3.97 -9.74 -8.21
C HIS A 199 -4.95 -8.63 -7.79
N TRP A 200 -4.69 -7.37 -8.16
CA TRP A 200 -5.63 -6.28 -7.91
C TRP A 200 -6.95 -6.48 -8.67
N ILE A 201 -6.88 -6.82 -9.96
CA ILE A 201 -8.04 -7.09 -10.82
C ILE A 201 -8.91 -8.22 -10.24
N ASN A 202 -8.29 -9.31 -9.81
CA ASN A 202 -9.00 -10.48 -9.29
C ASN A 202 -9.41 -10.35 -7.81
N GLY A 203 -8.82 -9.38 -7.09
CA GLY A 203 -9.13 -9.07 -5.70
C GLY A 203 -9.95 -7.80 -5.56
N ILE A 204 -9.39 -6.82 -4.84
CA ILE A 204 -10.11 -5.59 -4.44
C ILE A 204 -10.61 -4.75 -5.63
N GLY A 205 -9.92 -4.77 -6.77
CA GLY A 205 -10.37 -4.11 -8.00
C GLY A 205 -11.65 -4.75 -8.53
N GLY A 206 -11.72 -6.09 -8.55
CA GLY A 206 -12.91 -6.84 -8.94
C GLY A 206 -14.08 -6.63 -7.99
N GLU A 207 -13.83 -6.60 -6.68
CA GLU A 207 -14.85 -6.32 -5.67
C GLU A 207 -15.47 -4.91 -5.85
N ARG A 208 -14.64 -3.90 -6.16
CA ARG A 208 -15.08 -2.50 -6.25
C ARG A 208 -15.67 -2.14 -7.60
N PHE A 209 -15.08 -2.66 -8.68
CA PHE A 209 -15.35 -2.22 -10.04
C PHE A 209 -15.90 -3.32 -10.92
N GLY A 210 -16.14 -4.54 -10.41
CA GLY A 210 -16.56 -5.69 -11.20
C GLY A 210 -17.84 -5.51 -12.02
N GLN A 211 -18.73 -4.60 -11.60
CA GLN A 211 -19.97 -4.27 -12.31
C GLN A 211 -19.78 -3.14 -13.36
N SER A 212 -18.59 -2.52 -13.43
CA SER A 212 -18.30 -1.47 -14.39
C SER A 212 -17.94 -2.05 -15.76
N PRO A 213 -18.62 -1.62 -16.85
CA PRO A 213 -18.24 -1.99 -18.21
C PRO A 213 -16.80 -1.59 -18.55
N VAL A 214 -16.33 -0.46 -18.02
CA VAL A 214 -14.94 -0.01 -18.23
C VAL A 214 -13.94 -0.92 -17.53
N PHE A 215 -14.30 -1.46 -16.36
CA PHE A 215 -13.44 -2.45 -15.69
C PHE A 215 -13.36 -3.77 -16.50
N ALA A 216 -14.43 -4.16 -17.20
CA ALA A 216 -14.35 -5.30 -18.11
C ALA A 216 -13.34 -5.07 -19.26
N VAL A 217 -13.21 -3.83 -19.74
CA VAL A 217 -12.16 -3.45 -20.70
C VAL A 217 -10.77 -3.60 -20.08
N VAL A 218 -10.54 -3.11 -18.85
CA VAL A 218 -9.26 -3.30 -18.14
C VAL A 218 -8.85 -4.77 -18.07
N ARG A 219 -9.77 -5.66 -17.66
CA ARG A 219 -9.51 -7.12 -17.62
C ARG A 219 -9.10 -7.68 -18.98
N SER A 220 -9.86 -7.31 -20.02
CA SER A 220 -9.61 -7.79 -21.38
C SER A 220 -8.25 -7.33 -21.92
N ARG A 221 -7.92 -6.04 -21.76
CA ARG A 221 -6.64 -5.49 -22.20
C ARG A 221 -5.47 -6.09 -21.44
N HIS A 222 -5.63 -6.30 -20.13
CA HIS A 222 -4.60 -6.95 -19.30
C HIS A 222 -4.30 -8.38 -19.74
N ALA A 223 -5.34 -9.19 -20.00
CA ALA A 223 -5.17 -10.54 -20.54
C ALA A 223 -4.47 -10.55 -21.90
N SER A 224 -4.79 -9.58 -22.78
CA SER A 224 -4.14 -9.43 -24.08
C SER A 224 -2.65 -9.10 -23.94
N PHE A 225 -2.31 -8.19 -23.02
CA PHE A 225 -0.92 -7.82 -22.74
C PHE A 225 -0.09 -9.04 -22.31
N HIS A 226 -0.59 -9.82 -21.34
CA HIS A 226 0.13 -10.99 -20.85
C HIS A 226 0.30 -12.07 -21.93
N ARG A 227 -0.67 -12.23 -22.83
CA ARG A 227 -0.52 -13.10 -24.01
C ARG A 227 0.64 -12.62 -24.91
N CYS A 228 0.69 -11.34 -25.24
CA CYS A 228 1.79 -10.77 -26.03
C CYS A 228 3.15 -10.93 -25.31
N ALA A 229 3.21 -10.71 -23.99
CA ALA A 229 4.41 -10.92 -23.20
C ALA A 229 4.90 -12.38 -23.25
N GLY A 230 3.96 -13.33 -23.16
CA GLY A 230 4.24 -14.76 -23.30
C GLY A 230 4.77 -15.14 -24.69
N GLU A 231 4.19 -14.56 -25.75
CA GLU A 231 4.66 -14.76 -27.13
C GLU A 231 6.09 -14.21 -27.34
N VAL A 232 6.39 -13.01 -26.84
CA VAL A 232 7.74 -12.43 -26.86
C VAL A 232 8.73 -13.37 -26.18
N LEU A 233 8.40 -13.85 -24.98
CA LEU A 233 9.25 -14.76 -24.22
C LEU A 233 9.45 -16.10 -24.93
N ALA A 234 8.40 -16.65 -25.55
CA ALA A 234 8.47 -17.92 -26.29
C ALA A 234 9.44 -17.83 -27.48
N VAL A 235 9.43 -16.71 -28.20
CA VAL A 235 10.39 -16.46 -29.29
C VAL A 235 11.81 -16.29 -28.75
N ALA A 236 11.98 -15.57 -27.64
CA ALA A 236 13.27 -15.41 -26.98
C ALA A 236 13.88 -16.76 -26.55
N GLN A 237 13.05 -17.66 -25.99
CA GLN A 237 13.46 -19.00 -25.55
C GLN A 237 13.85 -19.93 -26.72
N GLN A 238 13.37 -19.66 -27.93
CA GLN A 238 13.79 -20.36 -29.15
C GLN A 238 15.16 -19.87 -29.67
N GLY A 239 15.75 -18.84 -29.03
CA GLY A 239 17.05 -18.28 -29.39
C GLY A 239 16.98 -17.13 -30.40
N ASP A 240 15.78 -16.77 -30.89
CA ASP A 240 15.60 -15.68 -31.84
C ASP A 240 15.45 -14.32 -31.13
N LYS A 241 16.58 -13.82 -30.62
CA LYS A 241 16.63 -12.56 -29.87
C LYS A 241 16.18 -11.35 -30.71
N ALA A 242 16.57 -11.32 -31.98
CA ALA A 242 16.25 -10.19 -32.86
C ALA A 242 14.74 -10.06 -33.06
N LYS A 243 14.05 -11.17 -33.34
CA LYS A 243 12.60 -11.19 -33.47
C LYS A 243 11.90 -10.87 -32.15
N ALA A 244 12.38 -11.41 -31.02
CA ALA A 244 11.81 -11.11 -29.71
C ALA A 244 11.90 -9.62 -29.36
N LEU A 245 13.05 -8.97 -29.63
CA LEU A 245 13.22 -7.53 -29.44
C LEU A 245 12.29 -6.73 -30.36
N HIS A 246 12.18 -7.10 -31.64
CA HIS A 246 11.25 -6.45 -32.56
C HIS A 246 9.80 -6.58 -32.09
N MET A 247 9.37 -7.77 -31.62
CA MET A 247 8.03 -7.95 -31.04
C MET A 247 7.79 -7.08 -29.80
N LEU A 248 8.84 -6.85 -28.99
CA LEU A 248 8.78 -6.04 -27.77
C LEU A 248 8.75 -4.52 -28.04
N GLU A 249 9.42 -4.06 -29.09
CA GLU A 249 9.57 -2.62 -29.42
C GLU A 249 8.55 -2.13 -30.45
N GLU A 250 8.23 -2.95 -31.45
CA GLU A 250 7.45 -2.56 -32.64
C GLU A 250 6.31 -3.55 -32.97
N GLY A 251 6.16 -4.61 -32.17
CA GLY A 251 5.12 -5.62 -32.37
C GLY A 251 3.80 -5.32 -31.67
N ALA A 252 3.01 -6.36 -31.39
CA ALA A 252 1.73 -6.22 -30.68
C ALA A 252 1.86 -5.89 -29.18
N TYR A 253 3.04 -6.11 -28.59
CA TYR A 253 3.31 -5.83 -27.18
C TYR A 253 3.15 -4.35 -26.79
N PRO A 254 3.82 -3.38 -27.45
CA PRO A 254 3.70 -1.96 -27.10
C PRO A 254 2.23 -1.48 -27.13
N ASP A 255 1.48 -1.82 -28.18
CA ASP A 255 0.05 -1.47 -28.29
C ASP A 255 -0.77 -2.07 -27.14
N ALA A 256 -0.53 -3.34 -26.80
CA ALA A 256 -1.24 -3.99 -25.69
C ALA A 256 -0.88 -3.35 -24.35
N SER A 257 0.38 -2.94 -24.15
CA SER A 257 0.84 -2.24 -22.95
C SER A 257 0.21 -0.86 -22.81
N GLU A 258 0.13 -0.10 -23.90
CA GLU A 258 -0.51 1.22 -23.92
C GLU A 258 -2.01 1.12 -23.63
N GLN A 259 -2.71 0.16 -24.27
CA GLN A 259 -4.14 -0.07 -24.04
C GLN A 259 -4.47 -0.42 -22.58
N VAL A 260 -3.58 -1.09 -21.85
CA VAL A 260 -3.76 -1.33 -20.40
C VAL A 260 -3.72 0.00 -19.64
N ALA A 261 -2.71 0.84 -19.92
CA ALA A 261 -2.56 2.13 -19.26
C ALA A 261 -3.78 3.04 -19.52
N GLU A 262 -4.20 3.16 -20.78
CA GLU A 262 -5.39 3.94 -21.18
C GLU A 262 -6.66 3.44 -20.48
N ALA A 263 -6.89 2.12 -20.47
CA ALA A 263 -8.07 1.54 -19.84
C ALA A 263 -8.13 1.83 -18.34
N ILE A 264 -6.98 1.81 -17.65
CA ILE A 264 -6.90 2.11 -16.22
C ILE A 264 -7.15 3.61 -15.97
N VAL A 265 -6.52 4.50 -16.75
CA VAL A 265 -6.77 5.95 -16.65
C VAL A 265 -8.26 6.24 -16.84
N HIS A 266 -8.86 5.70 -17.89
CA HIS A 266 -10.28 5.89 -18.19
C HIS A 266 -11.19 5.35 -17.08
N LEU A 267 -10.85 4.21 -16.45
CA LEU A 267 -11.59 3.69 -15.29
C LEU A 267 -11.64 4.73 -14.16
N PHE A 268 -10.50 5.32 -13.80
CA PHE A 268 -10.44 6.26 -12.68
C PHE A 268 -11.00 7.65 -13.03
N GLU A 269 -10.90 8.10 -14.27
CA GLU A 269 -11.55 9.31 -14.73
C GLU A 269 -13.08 9.19 -14.64
N GLN A 270 -13.65 8.07 -15.10
CA GLN A 270 -15.09 7.83 -14.97
C GLN A 270 -15.55 7.82 -13.50
N GLN A 271 -14.74 7.25 -12.60
CA GLN A 271 -15.04 7.27 -11.17
C GLN A 271 -15.05 8.69 -10.60
N LYS A 272 -14.10 9.54 -11.00
CA LYS A 272 -14.07 10.96 -10.57
C LYS A 272 -15.29 11.71 -11.06
N ILE A 273 -15.70 11.50 -12.31
CA ILE A 273 -16.89 12.14 -12.90
C ILE A 273 -18.15 11.68 -12.16
N ALA A 274 -18.33 10.37 -11.96
CA ALA A 274 -19.48 9.83 -11.24
C ALA A 274 -19.56 10.35 -9.80
N ALA A 275 -18.43 10.42 -9.09
CA ALA A 275 -18.36 10.96 -7.75
C ALA A 275 -18.67 12.47 -7.67
N ALA A 276 -18.27 13.25 -8.68
CA ALA A 276 -18.60 14.67 -8.76
C ALA A 276 -20.10 14.89 -9.00
N GLN A 277 -20.71 14.12 -9.91
CA GLN A 277 -22.15 14.19 -10.20
C GLN A 277 -23.00 13.82 -8.98
N ALA A 278 -22.62 12.78 -8.24
CA ALA A 278 -23.31 12.37 -7.02
C ALA A 278 -23.30 13.45 -5.92
N LYS A 279 -22.25 14.27 -5.83
CA LYS A 279 -22.15 15.37 -4.87
C LYS A 279 -22.97 16.60 -5.27
N THR A 280 -23.25 16.79 -6.55
CA THR A 280 -24.08 17.90 -7.04
C THR A 280 -25.58 17.57 -6.95
N ALA A 281 -25.92 16.29 -6.92
CA ALA A 281 -27.30 15.81 -6.81
C ALA A 281 -27.80 15.64 -5.34
N ALA A 282 -26.91 15.80 -4.36
CA ALA A 282 -27.19 15.71 -2.93
C ALA A 282 -27.16 17.10 -2.27
#